data_AF-A0A962VD43-F1
#
_entry.id   AF-A0A962VD43-F1
#
_cell.length_a   1.000
_cell.length_b   1.000
_cell.length_c   1.000
_cell.angle_alpha   90.00
_cell.angle_beta   90.00
_cell.angle_gamma   90.00
#
_symmetry.space_group_name_H-M   'P 1'
#
loop_
_entity.id
_entity.type
_entity.pdbx_description
1 polymer ?
#
loop_
_entity_poly.entity_id
_entity_poly.type
_entity_poly.pdbx_seq_one_letter_code
_entity_poly.pdbx_strand_id
1 'polypeptide(L)' 'MSTPALLALADGSLFWGSALGQPGSVCGEVVFNTALTGYQEILT' A
#
# COMPACT_ATOMS: atom_id res chain seq x y z
N MET A 1 -16.51 -11.25 0.09
CA MET A 1 -16.55 -9.79 0.34
C MET A 1 -15.12 -9.33 0.57
N SER A 2 -14.67 -8.24 -0.05
CA SER A 2 -13.34 -7.68 0.26
C SER A 2 -13.41 -6.79 1.49
N THR A 3 -12.34 -6.76 2.27
CA THR A 3 -12.22 -5.84 3.41
C THR A 3 -11.75 -4.47 2.89
N PRO A 4 -12.45 -3.38 3.19
CA PRO A 4 -12.05 -2.04 2.74
C PRO A 4 -10.75 -1.59 3.42
N ALA A 5 -9.92 -0.82 2.69
CA ALA A 5 -8.67 -0.23 3.17
C ALA A 5 -8.50 1.21 2.67
N LEU A 6 -7.66 1.99 3.34
CA LEU A 6 -7.38 3.40 3.03
C LEU A 6 -5.87 3.67 3.05
N LEU A 7 -5.33 4.25 1.99
CA LEU A 7 -4.03 4.91 1.96
C LEU A 7 -4.24 6.42 2.09
N ALA A 8 -3.77 7.01 3.18
CA ALA A 8 -3.84 8.45 3.44
C ALA A 8 -2.44 9.06 3.37
N LEU A 9 -2.29 10.15 2.62
CA LEU A 9 -1.02 10.86 2.45
C LEU A 9 -0.99 12.13 3.30
N ALA A 10 0.22 12.60 3.62
CA ALA A 10 0.44 13.77 4.47
C ALA A 10 -0.09 15.08 3.86
N ASP A 11 -0.25 15.15 2.53
CA ASP A 11 -0.86 16.28 1.82
C ASP A 11 -2.40 16.30 1.90
N GLY A 12 -3.01 15.31 2.55
CA GLY A 12 -4.46 15.14 2.67
C GLY A 12 -5.10 14.30 1.56
N SER A 13 -4.32 13.78 0.60
CA SER A 13 -4.83 12.88 -0.43
C SER A 13 -5.27 11.53 0.16
N LEU A 14 -6.43 11.02 -0.28
CA LEU A 14 -7.04 9.78 0.21
C LEU A 14 -7.32 8.81 -0.94
N PHE A 15 -6.83 7.57 -0.82
CA PHE A 15 -7.03 6.50 -1.80
C PHE A 15 -7.67 5.27 -1.15
N TRP A 16 -8.89 4.94 -1.58
CA TRP A 16 -9.63 3.77 -1.10
C TRP A 16 -9.30 2.51 -1.89
N GLY A 17 -9.16 1.38 -1.20
CA GLY A 17 -8.82 0.10 -1.80
C GLY A 17 -9.39 -1.10 -1.04
N SER A 18 -8.92 -2.29 -1.40
CA SER A 18 -9.22 -3.55 -0.70
C SER A 18 -7.97 -4.10 -0.04
N ALA A 19 -8.08 -4.57 1.20
CA ALA A 19 -6.96 -5.15 1.94
C ALA A 19 -6.55 -6.53 1.37
N LEU A 20 -5.24 -6.78 1.28
CA LEU A 20 -4.65 -8.02 0.75
C LEU A 20 -3.60 -8.67 1.68
N GLY A 21 -3.30 -8.08 2.83
CA GLY A 21 -2.24 -8.53 3.75
C GLY A 21 -2.70 -8.66 5.21
N GLN A 22 -1.76 -8.52 6.14
CA GLN A 22 -2.07 -8.59 7.58
C GLN A 22 -2.99 -7.42 8.00
N PRO A 23 -4.02 -7.68 8.84
CA PRO A 23 -4.82 -6.62 9.45
C PRO A 23 -3.99 -5.70 10.35
N GLY A 24 -4.23 -4.39 10.23
CA GLY A 24 -3.59 -3.38 11.05
C GLY A 24 -3.45 -2.06 10.30
N SER A 25 -2.85 -1.07 10.96
CA SER A 25 -2.41 0.18 10.34
C SER A 25 -0.90 0.32 10.51
N VAL A 26 -0.26 0.91 9.51
CA VAL A 26 1.17 1.22 9.50
C VAL A 26 1.36 2.59 8.85
N CYS A 27 2.40 3.32 9.27
CA CYS A 27 2.79 4.59 8.67
C CYS A 27 4.24 4.50 8.15
N GLY A 28 4.53 5.19 7.05
CA GLY A 28 5.85 5.21 6.43
C GLY A 28 5.90 6.14 5.22
N GLU A 29 7.07 6.22 4.59
CA GLU A 29 7.25 6.93 3.33
C GLU A 29 6.60 6.16 2.18
N VAL A 30 5.87 6.88 1.33
CA VAL A 30 5.30 6.32 0.10
C VAL A 30 6.27 6.56 -1.04
N VAL A 31 6.79 5.48 -1.62
CA VAL A 31 7.67 5.50 -2.79
C VAL A 31 7.04 4.74 -3.96
N PHE A 32 7.53 4.96 -5.19
CA PHE A 32 7.13 4.18 -6.36
C PHE A 32 8.34 3.57 -7.05
N ASN A 33 8.13 2.44 -7.74
CA ASN A 33 9.14 1.77 -8.53
C ASN A 33 8.55 1.41 -9.91
N THR A 34 9.33 1.58 -10.98
CA THR A 34 8.92 1.30 -12.37
C THR A 34 9.25 -0.12 -12.84
N ALA A 35 9.87 -0.94 -11.98
CA ALA A 35 10.12 -2.35 -12.27
C ALA A 35 8.81 -3.10 -12.53
N LEU A 36 8.76 -3.83 -13.64
CA LEU A 36 7.58 -4.62 -14.04
C LEU A 36 7.60 -6.06 -13.49
N THR A 37 8.76 -6.53 -13.01
CA THR A 37 8.99 -7.89 -12.51
C THR A 37 9.89 -7.86 -11.26
N GLY A 38 9.95 -8.98 -10.52
CA GLY A 38 10.81 -9.10 -9.33
C GLY A 38 10.21 -8.53 -8.03
N TYR A 39 8.88 -8.56 -7.88
CA TYR A 39 8.20 -7.99 -6.71
C TYR A 39 8.59 -8.67 -5.39
N GLN A 40 8.96 -9.95 -5.43
CA GLN A 40 9.32 -10.69 -4.23
C GLN A 40 10.67 -10.20 -3.69
N GLU A 41 11.66 -10.06 -4.57
CA GLU A 41 13.01 -9.60 -4.23
C GLU A 41 13.04 -8.14 -3.79
N ILE A 42 12.11 -7.31 -4.28
CA ILE A 42 11.97 -5.91 -3.88
C ILE A 42 11.34 -5.79 -2.48
N LEU A 43 10.45 -6.72 -2.09
CA LEU A 43 9.72 -6.68 -0.81
C LEU A 43 10.43 -7.41 0.34
N THR A 44 11.52 -8.12 0.07
CA THR A 44 12.37 -8.81 1.07
C THR A 44 13.52 -7.96 1.54
#